data_AF-A0A921MCZ0-F1
#
_entry.id   AF-A0A921MCZ0-F1
#
_cell.length_a   1.000
_cell.length_b   1.000
_cell.length_c   1.000
_cell.angle_alpha   90.00
_cell.angle_beta   90.00
_cell.angle_gamma   90.00
#
_symmetry.space_group_name_H-M   'P 1'
#
loop_
_entity.id
_entity.type
_entity.pdbx_description
1 polymer ?
#
loop_
_entity_poly.entity_id
_entity_poly.type
_entity_poly.pdbx_seq_one_letter_code
_entity_poly.pdbx_strand_id
1 'polypeptide(L)'
;MNDETVEGTADYQTEVLRRALEEFDFPFSTTPAEIIAQRDIQLHALRHPQLQARLDAVRRSHRERLYDAVTQLLASYGARLTVPIEIFIEACHACYDHAAEAAVAAEPDAETVTVDRTVLLAVLVAFVEVPGAS
;
A
#
# COMPACT_ATOMS: atom_id res chain seq x y z
N MET A 1 26.38 -9.42 24.35
CA MET A 1 25.35 -10.49 24.36
C MET A 1 23.99 -9.81 24.28
N ASN A 2 23.68 -9.17 23.15
CA ASN A 2 22.44 -8.39 22.89
C ASN A 2 22.08 -8.34 21.38
N ASP A 3 22.78 -9.09 20.51
CA ASP A 3 22.64 -8.98 19.05
C ASP A 3 21.63 -10.01 18.50
N GLU A 4 21.74 -11.27 18.94
CA GLU A 4 20.83 -12.37 18.54
C GLU A 4 19.37 -12.15 18.93
N THR A 5 19.10 -11.37 19.99
CA THR A 5 17.73 -11.10 20.45
C THR A 5 17.04 -10.09 19.55
N VAL A 6 17.74 -9.03 19.12
CA VAL A 6 17.20 -7.98 18.26
C VAL A 6 17.00 -8.51 16.83
N GLU A 7 17.91 -9.35 16.34
CA GLU A 7 17.82 -9.97 15.01
C GLU A 7 16.64 -10.94 14.92
N GLY A 8 16.42 -11.79 15.94
CA GLY A 8 15.25 -12.67 16.00
C GLY A 8 13.90 -11.93 16.09
N THR A 9 13.89 -10.72 16.67
CA THR A 9 12.72 -9.88 16.79
C THR A 9 12.38 -9.14 15.49
N ALA A 10 13.39 -8.63 14.78
CA ALA A 10 13.22 -7.98 13.48
C ALA A 10 12.75 -8.99 12.40
N ASP A 11 13.27 -10.21 12.43
CA ASP A 11 12.84 -11.30 11.56
C ASP A 11 11.38 -11.70 11.84
N TYR A 12 10.98 -11.77 13.11
CA TYR A 12 9.59 -12.06 13.49
C TYR A 12 8.62 -10.99 13.00
N GLN A 13 8.91 -9.70 13.22
CA GLN A 13 8.06 -8.60 12.76
C GLN A 13 7.90 -8.61 11.24
N THR A 14 9.01 -8.78 10.51
CA THR A 14 9.00 -8.80 9.04
C THR A 14 8.15 -9.95 8.52
N GLU A 15 8.26 -11.13 9.12
CA GLU A 15 7.48 -12.31 8.74
C GLU A 15 5.98 -12.12 9.01
N VAL A 16 5.60 -11.54 10.15
CA VAL A 16 4.20 -11.22 10.46
C VAL A 16 3.63 -10.23 9.46
N LEU A 17 4.36 -9.14 9.16
CA LEU A 17 3.92 -8.12 8.22
C LEU A 17 3.86 -8.62 6.78
N ARG A 18 4.76 -9.54 6.40
CA ARG A 18 4.71 -10.22 5.10
C ARG A 18 3.44 -11.05 4.96
N ARG A 19 3.08 -11.85 5.97
CA ARG A 19 1.83 -12.63 5.95
C ARG A 19 0.60 -11.74 5.93
N ALA A 20 0.59 -10.70 6.77
CA ALA A 20 -0.44 -9.67 6.76
C ALA A 20 -0.65 -9.10 5.34
N LEU A 21 0.43 -8.81 4.63
CA LEU A 21 0.39 -8.25 3.28
C LEU A 21 -0.11 -9.26 2.22
N GLU A 22 0.11 -10.55 2.41
CA GLU A 22 -0.39 -11.63 1.55
C GLU A 22 -1.89 -11.88 1.75
N GLU A 23 -2.36 -11.82 2.99
CA GLU A 23 -3.77 -12.01 3.36
C GLU A 23 -4.64 -10.78 3.04
N PHE A 24 -4.01 -9.62 2.85
CA PHE A 24 -4.71 -8.37 2.61
C PHE A 24 -5.09 -8.18 1.14
N ASP A 25 -6.39 -8.01 0.91
CA ASP A 25 -6.91 -7.61 -0.40
C ASP A 25 -6.93 -6.08 -0.50
N PHE A 26 -5.96 -5.55 -1.24
CA PHE A 26 -5.93 -4.11 -1.45
C PHE A 26 -7.00 -3.69 -2.44
N PRO A 27 -7.68 -2.55 -2.23
CA PRO A 27 -8.71 -2.04 -3.14
C PRO A 27 -8.09 -1.37 -4.39
N PHE A 28 -6.99 -1.92 -4.91
CA PHE A 28 -6.27 -1.42 -6.06
C PHE A 28 -6.48 -2.33 -7.27
N SER A 29 -6.50 -1.73 -8.47
CA SER A 29 -6.63 -2.50 -9.70
C SER A 29 -5.34 -3.23 -10.05
N THR A 30 -5.48 -4.44 -10.57
CA THR A 30 -4.40 -5.23 -11.18
C THR A 30 -4.55 -5.34 -12.69
N THR A 31 -5.52 -4.64 -13.29
CA THR A 31 -5.78 -4.69 -14.73
C THR A 31 -5.03 -3.54 -15.43
N PRO A 32 -4.17 -3.81 -16.43
CA PRO A 32 -3.42 -2.77 -17.11
C PRO A 32 -4.27 -1.64 -17.68
N ALA A 33 -5.41 -1.95 -18.30
CA ALA A 33 -6.31 -0.95 -18.86
C ALA A 33 -6.82 0.05 -17.80
N GLU A 34 -7.15 -0.42 -16.60
CA GLU A 34 -7.64 0.43 -15.51
C GLU A 34 -6.50 1.26 -14.90
N ILE A 35 -5.32 0.66 -14.71
CA ILE A 35 -4.12 1.35 -14.21
C ILE A 35 -3.71 2.48 -15.16
N ILE A 36 -3.67 2.20 -16.47
CA ILE A 36 -3.36 3.20 -17.51
C ILE A 36 -4.44 4.29 -17.53
N ALA A 37 -5.72 3.92 -17.53
CA ALA A 37 -6.82 4.89 -17.54
C ALA A 37 -6.76 5.81 -16.30
N GLN A 38 -6.48 5.25 -15.12
CA GLN A 38 -6.26 6.03 -13.91
C GLN A 38 -5.11 7.03 -14.12
N ARG A 39 -3.98 6.58 -14.68
CA ARG A 39 -2.82 7.46 -14.93
C ARG A 39 -3.13 8.57 -15.92
N ASP A 40 -3.83 8.25 -17.01
CA ASP A 40 -4.25 9.24 -18.00
C ASP A 40 -5.19 10.29 -17.40
N ILE A 41 -6.16 9.85 -16.57
CA ILE A 41 -7.04 10.76 -15.84
C ILE A 41 -6.23 11.67 -14.92
N GLN A 42 -5.26 11.12 -14.17
CA GLN A 42 -4.42 11.91 -13.27
C GLN A 42 -3.62 12.98 -14.02
N LEU A 43 -2.98 12.62 -15.14
CA LEU A 43 -2.21 13.56 -15.96
C LEU A 43 -3.10 14.63 -16.58
N HIS A 44 -4.28 14.24 -17.07
CA HIS A 44 -5.23 15.16 -17.66
C HIS A 44 -5.80 16.15 -16.61
N ALA A 45 -6.11 15.67 -15.41
CA ALA A 45 -6.65 16.47 -14.31
C ALA A 45 -5.75 17.64 -13.91
N LEU A 46 -4.41 17.50 -14.03
CA LEU A 46 -3.45 18.58 -13.75
C LEU A 46 -3.70 19.85 -14.56
N ARG A 47 -4.34 19.74 -15.73
CA ARG A 47 -4.66 20.87 -16.63
C ARG A 47 -6.10 21.34 -16.50
N HIS A 48 -6.94 20.64 -15.72
CA HIS A 48 -8.38 20.85 -15.65
C HIS A 48 -8.85 20.86 -14.19
N PRO A 49 -8.90 22.05 -13.53
CA PRO A 49 -9.22 22.15 -12.10
C PRO A 49 -10.54 21.51 -11.66
N GLN A 50 -11.55 21.53 -12.54
CA GLN A 50 -12.85 20.90 -12.29
C GLN A 50 -12.75 19.37 -12.29
N LEU A 51 -11.88 18.81 -13.14
CA LEU A 51 -11.58 17.39 -13.16
C LEU A 51 -10.73 17.00 -11.94
N GLN A 52 -9.77 17.86 -11.54
CA GLN A 52 -8.99 17.65 -10.32
C GLN A 52 -9.89 17.51 -9.09
N ALA A 53 -10.88 18.39 -8.93
CA ALA A 53 -11.82 18.31 -7.81
C ALA A 53 -12.65 17.01 -7.80
N ARG A 54 -13.01 16.48 -8.98
CA ARG A 54 -13.71 15.19 -9.10
C ARG A 54 -12.77 14.02 -8.78
N LEU A 55 -11.55 14.05 -9.28
CA LEU A 55 -10.53 13.06 -8.99
C LEU A 55 -10.22 13.01 -7.48
N ASP A 56 -10.14 14.16 -6.82
CA ASP A 56 -9.93 14.24 -5.37
C ASP A 56 -11.09 13.61 -4.57
N ALA A 57 -12.33 13.74 -5.06
CA ALA A 57 -13.49 13.09 -4.44
C ALA A 57 -13.43 11.56 -4.58
N VAL A 58 -13.05 11.05 -5.76
CA VAL A 58 -12.87 9.60 -5.99
C VAL A 58 -11.72 9.05 -5.12
N ARG A 59 -10.58 9.75 -5.09
CA ARG A 59 -9.44 9.41 -4.25
C ARG A 59 -9.79 9.37 -2.78
N ARG A 60 -10.66 10.27 -2.30
CA ARG A 60 -11.13 10.25 -0.90
C ARG A 60 -11.87 8.96 -0.57
N SER A 61 -12.79 8.52 -1.43
CA SER A 61 -13.52 7.26 -1.22
C SER A 61 -12.59 6.03 -1.29
N HIS A 62 -11.60 6.04 -2.19
CA HIS A 62 -10.57 4.97 -2.24
C HIS A 62 -9.74 4.94 -0.95
N ARG A 63 -9.36 6.12 -0.46
CA ARG A 63 -8.61 6.27 0.79
C ARG A 63 -9.41 5.79 2.00
N GLU A 64 -10.71 6.02 2.05
CA GLU A 64 -11.60 5.50 3.11
C GLU A 64 -11.62 3.97 3.12
N ARG A 65 -11.71 3.32 1.95
CA ARG A 65 -11.64 1.84 1.87
C ARG A 65 -10.30 1.30 2.36
N LEU A 66 -9.20 1.94 1.96
CA LEU A 66 -7.86 1.56 2.43
C LEU A 66 -7.69 1.82 3.93
N TYR A 67 -8.27 2.90 4.46
CA TYR A 67 -8.28 3.20 5.88
C TYR A 67 -8.97 2.10 6.68
N ASP A 68 -10.17 1.68 6.26
CA ASP A 68 -10.93 0.64 6.95
C ASP A 68 -10.17 -0.68 6.96
N ALA A 69 -9.59 -1.03 5.82
CA ALA A 69 -8.83 -2.25 5.67
C ALA A 69 -7.56 -2.21 6.54
N VAL A 70 -6.76 -1.14 6.48
CA VAL A 70 -5.56 -0.97 7.33
C VAL A 70 -5.92 -1.02 8.82
N THR A 71 -7.02 -0.38 9.22
CA THR A 71 -7.49 -0.39 10.62
C THR A 71 -7.84 -1.80 11.08
N GLN A 72 -8.52 -2.59 10.24
CA GLN A 72 -8.83 -3.99 10.53
C GLN A 72 -7.58 -4.85 10.64
N LEU A 73 -6.61 -4.63 9.75
CA LEU A 73 -5.32 -5.32 9.79
C LEU A 73 -4.55 -5.02 11.07
N LEU A 74 -4.46 -3.75 11.46
CA LEU A 74 -3.78 -3.38 12.71
C LEU A 74 -4.48 -4.03 13.91
N ALA A 75 -5.82 -4.04 13.93
CA ALA A 75 -6.59 -4.66 15.00
C ALA A 75 -6.38 -6.19 15.08
N SER A 76 -6.30 -6.91 13.95
CA SER A 76 -6.14 -8.37 13.93
C SER A 76 -4.79 -8.84 14.47
N TYR A 77 -3.74 -8.02 14.30
CA TYR A 77 -2.39 -8.30 14.80
C TYR A 77 -2.07 -7.57 16.11
N GLY A 78 -3.01 -6.79 16.68
CA GLY A 78 -2.76 -5.92 17.82
C GLY A 78 -1.68 -4.85 17.56
N ALA A 79 -1.41 -4.56 16.28
CA ALA A 79 -0.33 -3.70 15.84
C ALA A 79 -0.69 -2.22 15.97
N ARG A 80 0.34 -1.38 16.04
CA ARG A 80 0.20 0.09 16.11
C ARG A 80 1.04 0.77 15.05
N LEU A 81 0.56 1.91 14.56
CA LEU A 81 1.35 2.77 13.69
C LEU A 81 2.28 3.66 14.51
N THR A 82 3.49 3.88 13.99
CA THR A 82 4.46 4.85 14.53
C THR A 82 4.26 6.25 13.95
N VAL A 83 3.43 6.38 12.92
CA VAL A 83 3.05 7.62 12.24
C VAL A 83 1.52 7.78 12.22
N PRO A 84 0.99 8.99 11.99
CA PRO A 84 -0.44 9.18 11.72
C PRO A 84 -0.93 8.29 10.58
N ILE A 85 -2.13 7.72 10.74
CA ILE A 85 -2.71 6.76 9.79
C ILE A 85 -2.88 7.37 8.39
N GLU A 86 -3.15 8.66 8.29
CA GLU A 86 -3.28 9.37 7.03
C GLU A 86 -1.96 9.37 6.24
N ILE A 87 -0.83 9.56 6.92
CA ILE A 87 0.51 9.54 6.32
C ILE A 87 0.85 8.12 5.86
N PHE A 88 0.55 7.13 6.71
CA PHE A 88 0.78 5.73 6.39
C PHE A 88 -0.01 5.30 5.13
N ILE A 89 -1.29 5.64 5.06
CA ILE A 89 -2.14 5.33 3.90
C ILE A 89 -1.64 6.01 2.63
N GLU A 90 -1.20 7.26 2.71
CA GLU A 90 -0.62 7.98 1.57
C GLU A 90 0.65 7.30 1.06
N ALA A 91 1.54 6.85 1.97
CA ALA A 91 2.73 6.09 1.61
C ALA A 91 2.36 4.76 0.92
N CYS A 92 1.41 3.98 1.48
CA CYS A 92 0.96 2.73 0.87
C CYS A 92 0.40 2.95 -0.54
N HIS A 93 -0.41 3.99 -0.73
CA HIS A 93 -1.00 4.31 -2.04
C HIS A 93 0.06 4.69 -3.06
N ALA A 94 1.02 5.54 -2.68
CA ALA A 94 2.10 5.98 -3.57
C ALA A 94 3.00 4.81 -3.99
N CYS A 95 3.35 3.93 -3.05
CA CYS A 95 4.16 2.75 -3.34
C CYS A 95 3.43 1.77 -4.26
N TYR A 96 2.13 1.53 -4.03
CA TYR A 96 1.37 0.64 -4.89
C TYR A 96 1.19 1.20 -6.29
N ASP A 97 0.79 2.47 -6.44
CA ASP A 97 0.63 3.11 -7.75
C ASP A 97 1.92 3.01 -8.57
N HIS A 98 3.07 3.28 -7.94
CA HIS A 98 4.36 3.17 -8.60
C HIS A 98 4.70 1.74 -9.04
N ALA A 99 4.46 0.74 -8.17
CA ALA A 99 4.72 -0.65 -8.49
C ALA A 99 3.76 -1.18 -9.57
N ALA A 100 2.50 -0.73 -9.56
CA ALA A 100 1.51 -1.08 -10.57
C ALA A 100 1.88 -0.51 -11.94
N GLU A 101 2.32 0.76 -12.01
CA GLU A 101 2.85 1.36 -13.25
C GLU A 101 4.05 0.57 -13.78
N ALA A 102 4.98 0.15 -12.91
CA ALA A 102 6.14 -0.64 -13.29
C ALA A 102 5.75 -2.03 -13.82
N ALA A 103 4.77 -2.69 -13.18
CA ALA A 103 4.28 -4.00 -13.61
C ALA A 103 3.59 -3.94 -14.97
N VAL A 104 2.76 -2.91 -15.21
CA VAL A 104 2.15 -2.66 -16.53
C VAL A 104 3.21 -2.37 -17.59
N ALA A 105 4.26 -1.60 -17.27
CA ALA A 105 5.33 -1.32 -18.23
C ALA A 105 6.13 -2.57 -18.62
N ALA A 106 6.25 -3.54 -17.70
CA ALA A 106 6.90 -4.83 -17.97
C ALA A 106 6.03 -5.76 -18.81
N GLU A 107 4.71 -5.75 -18.59
CA GLU A 107 3.75 -6.66 -19.23
C GLU A 107 2.49 -5.92 -19.72
N PRO A 108 2.60 -5.06 -20.75
CA PRO A 108 1.53 -4.14 -21.13
C PRO A 108 0.28 -4.82 -21.72
N ASP A 109 0.44 -6.01 -22.29
CA ASP A 109 -0.64 -6.77 -22.95
C ASP A 109 -1.24 -7.86 -22.04
N ALA A 110 -0.82 -7.94 -20.77
CA ALA A 110 -1.35 -8.91 -19.83
C ALA A 110 -2.81 -8.61 -19.44
N GLU A 111 -3.60 -9.65 -19.19
CA GLU A 111 -4.97 -9.49 -18.67
C GLU A 111 -4.96 -8.92 -17.25
N THR A 112 -4.00 -9.38 -16.44
CA THR A 112 -3.74 -8.90 -15.07
C THR A 112 -2.24 -8.86 -14.84
N VAL A 113 -1.78 -7.91 -14.03
CA VAL A 113 -0.38 -7.81 -13.61
C VAL A 113 -0.20 -8.21 -12.15
N THR A 114 0.95 -8.82 -11.86
CA THR A 114 1.38 -9.03 -10.47
C THR A 114 2.17 -7.81 -10.01
N VAL A 115 1.63 -7.10 -9.02
CA VAL A 115 2.28 -5.92 -8.45
C VAL A 115 3.31 -6.36 -7.41
N ASP A 116 4.57 -5.95 -7.59
CA ASP A 116 5.63 -6.18 -6.60
C ASP A 116 5.31 -5.41 -5.31
N ARG A 117 5.11 -6.15 -4.21
CA ARG A 117 4.75 -5.61 -2.91
C ARG A 117 5.96 -5.39 -2.00
N THR A 118 7.18 -5.58 -2.48
CA THR A 118 8.41 -5.47 -1.67
C THR A 118 8.54 -4.09 -1.02
N VAL A 119 8.29 -3.02 -1.77
CA VAL A 119 8.34 -1.65 -1.23
C VAL A 119 7.23 -1.42 -0.20
N LEU A 120 6.05 -1.99 -0.42
CA LEU A 120 4.92 -1.90 0.51
C LEU A 120 5.21 -2.64 1.82
N LEU A 121 5.89 -3.79 1.76
CA LEU A 121 6.41 -4.47 2.94
C LEU A 121 7.43 -3.61 3.69
N ALA A 122 8.34 -2.95 2.98
CA ALA A 122 9.31 -2.05 3.62
C ALA A 122 8.62 -0.87 4.34
N VAL A 123 7.54 -0.31 3.76
CA VAL A 123 6.70 0.72 4.40
C VAL A 123 6.02 0.17 5.65
N LEU A 124 5.48 -1.05 5.60
CA LEU A 124 4.90 -1.72 6.77
C LEU A 124 5.93 -1.90 7.88
N VAL A 125 7.11 -2.44 7.55
CA VAL A 125 8.19 -2.67 8.53
C VAL A 125 8.67 -1.36 9.17
N ALA A 126 8.71 -0.27 8.40
CA ALA A 126 9.15 1.04 8.90
C ALA A 126 8.12 1.70 9.84
N PHE A 127 6.82 1.47 9.62
CA PHE A 127 5.76 2.25 10.26
C PHE A 127 4.81 1.46 11.16
N VAL A 128 4.88 0.13 11.16
CA VAL A 128 4.02 -0.74 11.96
C VAL A 128 4.84 -1.46 13.00
N GLU A 129 4.39 -1.39 14.26
CA GLU A 129 4.92 -2.21 15.34
C GLU A 129 3.92 -3.29 15.74
N VAL A 130 4.39 -4.53 15.85
CA VAL A 130 3.58 -5.69 16.25
C VAL A 130 3.92 -6.08 17.70
N PRO A 131 2.93 -6.36 18.57
CA PRO A 131 3.19 -6.80 19.95
C PRO A 131 3.99 -8.10 19.99
N GLY A 132 4.91 -8.21 20.94
CA GLY A 132 5.81 -9.37 21.05
C GLY A 132 7.05 -9.28 20.17
N ALA A 133 7.16 -8.23 19.34
CA ALA A 133 8.39 -7.84 18.67
C ALA A 133 9.21 -6.81 19.49
N SER A 134 9.13 -6.84 20.83
CA SER A 134 9.75 -5.85 21.74
C SER A 134 10.64 -6.49 22.79
#